data_AF-A0A350UEW2-F1
#
_entry.id   AF-A0A350UEW2-F1
#
_cell.length_a   1.000
_cell.length_b   1.000
_cell.length_c   1.000
_cell.angle_alpha   90.00
_cell.angle_beta   90.00
_cell.angle_gamma   90.00
#
_symmetry.space_group_name_H-M   'P 1'
#
loop_
_entity.id
_entity.type
_entity.pdbx_description
1 polymer ?
#
loop_
_entity_poly.entity_id
_entity_poly.type
_entity_poly.pdbx_seq_one_letter_code
_entity_poly.pdbx_strand_id
1 'polypeptide(L)'
;MTNTLKCLVLFLTLALAVASASTHSVQIFQPSIVSGQELKPGQYKLTVDDSKVIISKGKQSVEASVKMETSDSKFSSTSVRYITEDGKMKVSEIRLGGTNTKLVFN
;
A
#
# COMPACT_ATOMS: atom_id res chain seq x y z
N MET A 1 -33.28 35.57 -37.33
CA MET A 1 -33.21 34.09 -37.34
C MET A 1 -32.88 33.62 -35.94
N THR A 2 -33.77 32.81 -35.41
CA THR A 2 -34.00 32.51 -34.00
C THR A 2 -33.21 31.27 -33.57
N ASN A 3 -32.57 31.35 -32.39
CA ASN A 3 -32.33 30.28 -31.42
C ASN A 3 -32.05 28.87 -31.96
N THR A 4 -30.78 28.53 -32.16
CA THR A 4 -30.31 27.14 -32.29
C THR A 4 -29.49 26.75 -31.06
N LEU A 5 -30.07 27.00 -29.89
CA LEU A 5 -29.70 26.31 -28.67
C LEU A 5 -30.13 24.83 -28.82
N LYS A 6 -29.28 23.90 -28.37
CA LYS A 6 -29.59 22.48 -28.07
C LYS A 6 -29.38 21.45 -29.19
N CYS A 7 -28.16 21.34 -29.71
CA CYS A 7 -27.65 20.02 -30.12
C CYS A 7 -26.68 19.50 -29.05
N LEU A 8 -27.29 18.95 -28.00
CA LEU A 8 -26.88 17.81 -27.20
C LEU A 8 -25.58 17.09 -27.65
N VAL A 9 -24.42 17.63 -27.31
CA VAL A 9 -23.18 16.84 -27.23
C VAL A 9 -22.89 16.61 -25.75
N LEU A 10 -23.72 15.75 -25.15
CA LEU A 10 -23.48 15.20 -23.81
C LEU A 10 -22.44 14.08 -23.96
N PHE A 11 -21.19 14.46 -24.22
CA PHE A 11 -20.08 13.53 -24.14
C PHE A 11 -19.76 13.34 -22.66
N LEU A 12 -20.47 12.40 -22.04
CA LEU A 12 -20.29 11.99 -20.66
C LEU A 12 -18.94 11.27 -20.55
N THR A 13 -17.85 12.03 -20.45
CA THR A 13 -16.52 11.50 -20.16
C THR A 13 -16.50 11.01 -18.71
N LEU A 14 -16.89 9.76 -18.50
CA LEU A 14 -16.54 9.03 -17.29
C LEU A 14 -15.01 8.90 -17.28
N ALA A 15 -14.33 9.88 -16.70
CA ALA A 15 -12.96 9.73 -16.26
C ALA A 15 -12.97 8.69 -15.13
N LEU A 16 -12.84 7.41 -15.47
CA LEU A 16 -12.47 6.39 -14.51
C LEU A 16 -11.06 6.76 -14.02
N ALA A 17 -11.01 7.48 -12.90
CA ALA A 17 -9.79 7.66 -12.16
C ALA A 17 -9.34 6.26 -11.70
N VAL A 18 -8.40 5.66 -12.43
CA VAL A 18 -7.75 4.44 -12.00
C VAL A 18 -6.87 4.81 -10.82
N ALA A 19 -7.37 4.60 -9.60
CA ALA A 19 -6.55 4.64 -8.40
C ALA A 19 -5.41 3.62 -8.62
N SER A 20 -4.22 4.14 -8.90
CA SER A 20 -3.06 3.32 -9.24
C SER A 20 -2.47 2.77 -7.95
N ALA A 21 -3.13 1.75 -7.38
CA ALA A 21 -2.65 1.10 -6.17
C ALA A 21 -1.30 0.43 -6.47
N SER A 22 -0.24 0.92 -5.82
CA SER A 22 1.10 0.40 -6.05
C SER A 22 1.21 -0.98 -5.40
N THR A 23 1.48 -1.97 -6.25
CA THR A 23 1.62 -3.37 -5.83
C THR A 23 3.10 -3.71 -5.71
N HIS A 24 3.51 -4.18 -4.53
CA HIS A 24 4.89 -4.56 -4.26
C HIS A 24 4.95 -5.96 -3.64
N SER A 25 6.01 -6.71 -3.92
CA SER A 25 6.28 -7.98 -3.24
C SER A 25 7.21 -7.74 -2.06
N VAL A 26 6.88 -8.30 -0.90
CA VAL A 26 7.71 -8.23 0.30
C VAL A 26 7.92 -9.62 0.89
N GLN A 27 9.16 -9.92 1.28
CA GLN A 27 9.49 -11.15 1.96
C GLN A 27 9.49 -10.90 3.46
N ILE A 28 8.62 -11.58 4.18
CA ILE A 28 8.61 -11.62 5.64
C ILE A 28 9.46 -12.81 6.07
N PHE A 29 10.60 -12.57 6.71
CA PHE A 29 11.54 -13.63 7.07
C PHE A 29 11.20 -14.34 8.38
N GLN A 30 10.40 -13.71 9.24
CA GLN A 30 10.09 -14.18 10.59
C GLN A 30 8.62 -13.91 10.94
N PRO A 31 8.02 -14.68 11.88
CA PRO A 31 6.69 -14.39 12.38
C PRO A 31 6.62 -12.95 12.88
N SER A 32 5.65 -12.18 12.40
CA SER A 32 5.53 -10.76 12.75
C SER A 32 4.09 -10.33 12.87
N ILE A 33 3.81 -9.48 13.85
CA ILE A 33 2.48 -8.96 14.09
C ILE A 33 2.29 -7.70 13.25
N VAL A 34 1.20 -7.66 12.48
CA VAL A 34 0.76 -6.48 11.72
C VAL A 34 -0.70 -6.21 12.06
N SER A 35 -0.98 -5.01 12.57
CA SER A 35 -2.34 -4.59 12.93
C SER A 35 -3.07 -5.59 13.84
N GLY A 36 -2.35 -6.18 14.80
CA GLY A 36 -2.86 -7.19 15.72
C GLY A 36 -2.90 -8.64 15.20
N GLN A 37 -2.65 -8.85 13.90
CA GLN A 37 -2.68 -10.16 13.27
C GLN A 37 -1.26 -10.71 13.07
N GLU A 38 -1.04 -11.97 13.44
CA GLU A 38 0.24 -12.62 13.21
C GLU A 38 0.38 -13.09 11.75
N LEU A 39 1.42 -12.60 11.09
CA LEU A 39 1.85 -13.01 9.77
C LEU A 39 2.97 -14.04 9.88
N LYS A 40 2.80 -15.15 9.18
CA LYS A 40 3.82 -16.20 9.08
C LYS A 40 4.95 -15.76 8.14
N PRO A 41 6.16 -16.35 8.25
CA PRO A 41 7.19 -16.16 7.25
C PRO A 41 6.73 -16.52 5.83
N GLY A 42 7.18 -15.76 4.84
CA GLY A 42 7.00 -16.02 3.42
C GLY A 42 6.85 -14.77 2.57
N GLN A 43 6.54 -14.99 1.29
CA GLN A 43 6.30 -13.92 0.33
C GLN A 43 4.86 -13.40 0.45
N TYR A 44 4.71 -12.09 0.58
CA TYR A 44 3.44 -11.39 0.60
C TYR A 44 3.37 -10.36 -0.52
N LYS A 45 2.15 -10.14 -1.00
CA LYS A 45 1.80 -9.05 -1.91
C LYS A 45 1.28 -7.87 -1.07
N LEU A 46 1.95 -6.73 -1.20
CA LEU A 46 1.54 -5.46 -0.64
C LEU A 46 0.77 -4.69 -1.70
N THR A 47 -0.43 -4.25 -1.37
CA THR A 47 -1.18 -3.27 -2.13
C THR A 47 -1.28 -2.01 -1.28
N VAL A 48 -0.66 -0.93 -1.73
CA VAL A 48 -0.69 0.36 -1.02
C VAL A 48 -1.82 1.21 -1.60
N ASP A 49 -2.70 1.67 -0.73
CA ASP A 49 -3.86 2.50 -1.04
C ASP A 49 -3.84 3.73 -0.11
N ASP A 50 -3.16 4.80 -0.56
CA ASP A 50 -2.90 6.07 0.13
C ASP A 50 -2.54 5.97 1.63
N SER A 51 -3.51 5.76 2.51
CA SER A 51 -3.30 5.68 3.97
C SER A 51 -3.32 4.26 4.53
N LYS A 52 -3.42 3.26 3.66
CA LYS A 52 -3.61 1.86 4.04
C LYS A 52 -2.70 0.96 3.21
N VAL A 53 -2.34 -0.16 3.80
CA VAL A 53 -1.66 -1.24 3.10
C VAL A 53 -2.40 -2.54 3.34
N ILE A 54 -2.63 -3.25 2.24
CA ILE A 54 -3.23 -4.58 2.24
C ILE A 54 -2.11 -5.58 2.00
N ILE A 55 -1.83 -6.41 3.00
CA ILE A 55 -0.83 -7.47 2.97
C ILE A 55 -1.55 -8.78 2.69
N SER A 56 -1.37 -9.33 1.51
CA SER A 56 -2.09 -10.52 1.06
C SER A 56 -1.15 -11.68 0.68
N LYS A 57 -1.55 -12.90 1.01
CA LYS A 57 -0.89 -14.15 0.66
C LYS A 57 -1.94 -15.23 0.40
N GLY A 58 -2.22 -15.49 -0.87
CA GLY A 58 -3.28 -16.42 -1.28
C GLY A 58 -4.65 -15.96 -0.78
N LYS A 59 -5.24 -16.73 0.14
CA LYS A 59 -6.55 -16.42 0.75
C LYS A 59 -6.46 -15.54 2.01
N GLN A 60 -5.26 -15.36 2.57
CA GLN A 60 -5.06 -14.52 3.75
C GLN A 60 -4.83 -13.08 3.30
N SER A 61 -5.58 -12.14 3.87
CA SER A 61 -5.40 -10.70 3.66
C SER A 61 -5.47 -10.00 5.00
N VAL A 62 -4.54 -9.09 5.25
CA VAL A 62 -4.48 -8.25 6.45
C VAL A 62 -4.40 -6.81 5.99
N GLU A 63 -5.34 -6.00 6.44
CA GLU A 63 -5.33 -4.56 6.23
C GLU A 63 -4.67 -3.88 7.43
N ALA A 64 -3.79 -2.93 7.16
CA ALA A 64 -3.14 -2.12 8.18
C ALA A 64 -3.18 -0.65 7.77
N SER A 65 -3.49 0.22 8.73
CA SER A 65 -3.36 1.67 8.53
C SER A 65 -1.90 2.06 8.63
N VAL A 66 -1.40 2.77 7.63
CA VAL A 66 0.00 3.18 7.56
C VAL A 66 0.11 4.64 7.18
N LYS A 67 1.15 5.28 7.69
CA LYS A 67 1.55 6.61 7.26
C LYS A 67 2.59 6.47 6.16
N MET A 68 2.28 6.97 4.96
CA MET A 68 3.27 7.09 3.90
C MET A 68 4.21 8.25 4.22
N GLU A 69 5.49 7.97 4.22
CA GLU A 69 6.54 8.98 4.34
C GLU A 69 7.52 8.86 3.18
N THR A 70 7.98 10.01 2.71
CA THR A 70 8.96 10.12 1.66
C THR A 70 10.34 10.31 2.29
N SER A 71 11.30 9.48 1.90
CA SER A 71 12.70 9.59 2.30
C SER A 71 13.49 10.42 1.28
N ASP A 72 14.62 10.98 1.71
CA ASP A 72 15.52 11.78 0.87
C ASP A 72 16.18 10.95 -0.25
N SER A 73 16.28 9.64 -0.06
CA SER A 73 16.93 8.72 -0.99
C SER A 73 16.01 7.57 -1.41
N LYS A 74 16.18 7.10 -2.65
CA LYS A 74 15.48 5.93 -3.19
C LYS A 74 15.96 4.64 -2.54
N PHE A 75 15.03 3.77 -2.15
CA PHE A 75 15.33 2.43 -1.65
C PHE A 75 15.68 1.49 -2.81
N SER A 76 16.82 0.82 -2.72
CA SER A 76 17.28 -0.15 -3.71
C SER A 76 16.47 -1.45 -3.70
N SER A 77 15.93 -1.83 -2.55
CA SER A 77 15.17 -3.07 -2.34
C SER A 77 14.03 -2.88 -1.35
N THR A 78 12.99 -3.70 -1.48
CA THR A 78 11.89 -3.72 -0.52
C THR A 78 12.37 -4.38 0.77
N SER A 79 12.23 -3.69 1.91
CA SER A 79 12.70 -4.17 3.20
C SER A 79 11.67 -3.95 4.30
N VAL A 80 11.56 -4.91 5.22
CA VAL A 80 10.69 -4.83 6.40
C VAL A 80 11.55 -4.54 7.62
N ARG A 81 11.17 -3.53 8.39
CA ARG A 81 11.79 -3.24 9.68
C ARG A 81 10.87 -3.70 10.80
N TYR A 82 11.49 -4.30 11.80
CA TYR A 82 10.80 -4.84 12.95
C TYR A 82 11.22 -4.10 14.21
N ILE A 83 10.28 -3.99 15.14
CA ILE A 83 10.52 -3.57 16.51
C ILE A 83 10.06 -4.69 17.45
N THR A 84 10.73 -4.84 18.58
CA THR A 84 10.31 -5.78 19.62
C THR A 84 9.44 -5.01 20.61
N GLU A 85 8.17 -5.39 20.71
CA GLU A 85 7.22 -4.83 21.68
C GLU A 85 6.49 -5.98 22.36
N ASP A 86 6.41 -5.95 23.69
CA ASP A 86 5.84 -7.04 24.51
C ASP A 86 6.46 -8.43 24.24
N GLY A 87 7.74 -8.46 23.90
CA GLY A 87 8.46 -9.70 23.53
C GLY A 87 8.06 -10.29 22.17
N LYS A 88 7.24 -9.58 21.39
CA LYS A 88 6.82 -9.97 20.04
C LYS A 88 7.43 -9.04 19.00
N MET A 89 7.73 -9.60 17.82
CA MET A 89 8.22 -8.81 16.69
C MET A 89 7.02 -8.16 15.98
N LYS A 90 6.93 -6.84 16.03
CA LYS A 90 5.95 -6.05 15.28
C LYS A 90 6.61 -5.39 14.08
N VAL A 91 5.89 -5.26 12.97
CA VAL A 91 6.38 -4.49 11.82
C VAL A 91 6.25 -3.01 12.13
N SER A 92 7.35 -2.26 12.07
CA SER A 92 7.36 -0.82 12.32
C SER A 92 7.31 -0.01 11.03
N GLU A 93 8.08 -0.41 10.02
CA GLU A 93 8.09 0.25 8.72
C GLU A 93 8.37 -0.74 7.59
N ILE A 94 7.80 -0.48 6.41
CA ILE A 94 8.14 -1.16 5.16
C ILE A 94 8.67 -0.13 4.18
N ARG A 95 9.89 -0.36 3.70
CA ARG A 95 10.54 0.47 2.67
C ARG A 95 10.24 -0.14 1.32
N LEU A 96 9.71 0.65 0.39
CA LEU A 96 9.33 0.17 -0.94
C LEU A 96 10.52 0.28 -1.90
N GLY A 97 11.02 -0.86 -2.37
CA GLY A 97 12.12 -0.89 -3.32
C GLY A 97 11.73 -0.28 -4.66
N GLY A 98 12.64 0.47 -5.27
CA GLY A 98 12.36 1.17 -6.52
C GLY A 98 11.71 2.55 -6.34
N THR A 99 11.31 2.91 -5.12
CA THR A 99 10.77 4.24 -4.77
C THR A 99 11.52 4.81 -3.56
N ASN A 100 11.25 6.07 -3.21
CA ASN A 100 11.71 6.69 -1.97
C ASN A 100 10.61 6.73 -0.90
N THR A 101 9.60 5.87 -1.02
CA THR A 101 8.46 5.80 -0.10
C THR A 101 8.66 4.71 0.95
N LYS A 102 8.39 5.05 2.21
CA LYS A 102 8.28 4.09 3.32
C LYS A 102 6.89 4.17 3.93
N LEU A 103 6.38 3.02 4.36
CA LEU A 103 5.10 2.87 5.03
C LEU A 103 5.39 2.68 6.52
N VAL A 104 4.98 3.61 7.36
CA VAL A 104 5.17 3.55 8.81
C VAL A 104 3.88 3.03 9.44
N PHE A 105 3.98 1.97 10.23
CA PHE A 105 2.86 1.35 10.93
C PHE A 105 2.71 2.03 12.30
N ASN A 106 1.47 2.35 12.68
CA ASN A 106 1.13 2.88 14.01
C ASN A 106 0.73 1.77 14.98
#